data_AF-A0A356TAS6-F1
#
_entry.id   AF-A0A356TAS6-F1
#
_cell.length_a   1.000
_cell.length_b   1.000
_cell.length_c   1.000
_cell.angle_alpha   90.00
_cell.angle_beta   90.00
_cell.angle_gamma   90.00
#
_symmetry.space_group_name_H-M   'P 1'
#
loop_
_entity.id
_entity.type
_entity.pdbx_description
1 polymer ?
#
loop_
_entity_poly.entity_id
_entity_poly.type
_entity_poly.pdbx_seq_one_letter_code
_entity_poly.pdbx_strand_id
1 'polypeptide(L)'
;DFVKNTLEGRDAHLWEQDAVEIMVDPDGDGRNYFELQVSPTGQVFDTRYDTRRQPQPFGHMDWNAEVRAAVHVEGTANDDEADEGYTA
;
A
#
# COMPACT_ATOMS: atom_id res chain seq x y z
N ASP A 1 7.23 -0.81 18.84
CA ASP A 1 7.56 -1.46 17.55
C ASP A 1 8.43 -0.48 16.77
N PHE A 2 9.04 -0.85 15.65
CA PHE A 2 9.73 0.15 14.82
C PHE A 2 8.94 0.33 13.53
N VAL A 3 8.42 1.53 13.29
CA VAL A 3 7.71 1.89 12.05
C VAL A 3 8.72 2.24 10.97
N LYS A 4 8.70 1.49 9.86
CA LYS A 4 9.68 1.57 8.78
C LYS A 4 9.01 1.67 7.42
N ASN A 5 9.34 2.73 6.70
CA ASN A 5 9.14 2.83 5.26
C ASN A 5 10.13 3.82 4.64
N THR A 6 11.24 3.32 4.09
CA THR A 6 12.25 4.14 3.37
C THR A 6 12.04 4.16 1.86
N LEU A 7 10.91 3.61 1.40
CA LEU A 7 10.57 3.52 -0.01
C LEU A 7 9.93 4.84 -0.44
N GLU A 8 10.19 5.26 -1.68
CA GLU A 8 9.69 6.53 -2.20
C GLU A 8 9.21 6.38 -3.64
N GLY A 9 8.22 7.17 -4.00
CA GLY A 9 7.69 7.28 -5.35
C GLY A 9 6.46 6.41 -5.60
N ARG A 10 5.76 6.72 -6.70
CA ARG A 10 4.66 5.92 -7.21
C ARG A 10 5.18 4.53 -7.56
N ASP A 11 4.37 3.51 -7.30
CA ASP A 11 4.66 2.10 -7.62
C ASP A 11 5.77 1.45 -6.79
N ALA A 12 6.23 2.10 -5.72
CA ALA A 12 7.13 1.49 -4.76
C ALA A 12 6.48 0.21 -4.17
N HIS A 13 7.29 -0.82 -3.97
CA HIS A 13 6.85 -2.10 -3.43
C HIS A 13 6.60 -2.03 -1.92
N LEU A 14 5.53 -1.32 -1.51
CA LEU A 14 5.31 -0.95 -0.10
C LEU A 14 5.18 -2.17 0.83
N TRP A 15 4.72 -3.31 0.31
CA TRP A 15 4.64 -4.60 1.03
C TRP A 15 5.98 -5.15 1.53
N GLU A 16 7.12 -4.59 1.10
CA GLU A 16 8.44 -4.96 1.60
C GLU A 16 8.76 -4.33 2.97
N GLN A 17 7.97 -3.34 3.41
CA GLN A 17 8.10 -2.65 4.69
C GLN A 17 6.70 -2.43 5.32
N ASP A 18 6.57 -1.55 6.32
CA ASP A 18 5.27 -1.28 6.91
C ASP A 18 4.32 -0.64 5.88
N ALA A 19 3.14 -1.23 5.75
CA ALA A 19 2.05 -0.75 4.93
C ALA A 19 0.70 -1.29 5.42
N VAL A 20 -0.35 -0.51 5.19
CA VAL A 20 -1.73 -1.00 5.20
C VAL A 20 -2.09 -1.37 3.78
N GLU A 21 -2.63 -2.57 3.59
CA GLU A 21 -3.08 -3.06 2.29
C GLU A 21 -4.58 -3.35 2.27
N ILE A 22 -5.24 -2.94 1.20
CA ILE A 22 -6.65 -3.20 0.92
C ILE A 22 -6.74 -3.99 -0.39
N MET A 23 -7.30 -5.20 -0.32
CA MET A 23 -7.71 -5.96 -1.49
C MET A 23 -9.23 -5.91 -1.60
N VAL A 24 -9.71 -5.40 -2.74
CA VAL A 24 -11.14 -5.21 -2.96
C VAL A 24 -11.55 -5.77 -4.31
N ASP A 25 -12.63 -6.53 -4.30
CA ASP A 25 -13.43 -6.88 -5.46
C ASP A 25 -14.64 -5.92 -5.49
N PRO A 26 -14.66 -4.90 -6.37
CA PRO A 26 -15.68 -3.85 -6.33
C PRO A 26 -17.07 -4.31 -6.72
N ASP A 27 -17.19 -5.36 -7.55
CA ASP A 27 -18.49 -5.88 -8.00
C ASP A 27 -18.89 -7.19 -7.29
N GLY A 28 -17.94 -7.82 -6.60
CA GLY A 28 -18.17 -8.98 -5.75
C GLY A 28 -18.38 -10.29 -6.52
N ASP A 29 -18.00 -10.35 -7.80
CA ASP A 29 -18.16 -11.54 -8.63
C ASP A 29 -17.03 -12.58 -8.48
N GLY A 30 -15.97 -12.22 -7.76
CA GLY A 30 -14.82 -13.05 -7.45
C GLY A 30 -13.86 -13.28 -8.61
N ARG A 31 -13.94 -12.49 -9.70
CA ARG A 31 -13.11 -12.68 -10.90
C ARG A 31 -11.89 -11.80 -10.92
N ASN A 32 -12.05 -10.49 -10.75
CA ASN A 32 -10.97 -9.52 -10.71
C ASN A 32 -10.89 -8.86 -9.34
N TYR A 33 -9.79 -8.17 -9.07
CA TYR A 33 -9.62 -7.45 -7.81
C TYR A 33 -8.58 -6.34 -7.95
N PHE A 34 -8.61 -5.43 -6.99
CA PHE A 34 -7.77 -4.25 -6.93
C PHE A 34 -7.00 -4.29 -5.62
N GLU A 35 -5.74 -3.87 -5.67
CA GLU A 35 -4.89 -3.71 -4.48
C GLU A 35 -4.56 -2.24 -4.32
N LEU A 36 -4.76 -1.71 -3.12
CA LEU A 36 -4.39 -0.36 -2.71
C LEU A 36 -3.52 -0.47 -1.46
N GLN A 37 -2.42 0.25 -1.41
CA GLN A 37 -1.53 0.24 -0.25
C GLN A 37 -1.15 1.67 0.15
N VAL A 38 -1.02 1.89 1.46
CA VAL A 38 -0.57 3.16 2.04
C VAL A 38 0.52 2.87 3.06
N SER A 39 1.68 3.52 2.92
CA SER A 39 2.77 3.41 3.89
C SER A 39 2.63 4.39 5.06
N PRO A 40 3.31 4.16 6.21
CA PRO A 40 3.43 5.13 7.30
C PRO A 40 4.02 6.49 6.90
N THR A 41 4.74 6.56 5.78
CA THR A 41 5.32 7.78 5.21
C THR A 41 4.43 8.42 4.14
N GLY A 42 3.21 7.92 3.96
CA GLY A 42 2.21 8.46 3.04
C GLY A 42 2.46 8.11 1.57
N GLN A 43 3.33 7.15 1.27
CA GLN A 43 3.46 6.62 -0.08
C GLN A 43 2.24 5.77 -0.43
N VAL A 44 1.91 5.71 -1.71
CA VAL A 44 0.78 4.96 -2.24
C VAL A 44 1.26 4.02 -3.33
N PHE A 45 0.76 2.79 -3.29
CA PHE A 45 0.81 1.84 -4.39
C PHE A 45 -0.61 1.44 -4.78
N ASP A 46 -0.90 1.39 -6.07
CA ASP A 46 -2.17 0.93 -6.60
C ASP A 46 -1.97 0.02 -7.82
N THR A 47 -2.76 -1.05 -7.86
CA THR A 47 -2.78 -1.95 -9.02
C THR A 47 -4.13 -2.64 -9.13
N ARG A 48 -4.36 -3.26 -10.28
CA ARG A 48 -5.51 -4.12 -10.51
C ARG A 48 -5.10 -5.38 -11.24
N TYR A 49 -5.88 -6.43 -11.01
CA TYR A 49 -5.69 -7.73 -11.62
C TYR A 49 -6.96 -8.15 -12.34
N ASP A 50 -6.83 -8.59 -13.58
CA ASP A 50 -7.93 -9.06 -14.42
C ASP A 50 -8.47 -10.41 -13.95
N THR A 51 -7.60 -11.23 -13.33
CA THR A 51 -7.98 -12.46 -12.63
C THR A 51 -7.10 -12.67 -11.40
N ARG A 52 -7.33 -13.73 -10.61
CA ARG A 52 -6.46 -14.08 -9.47
C ARG A 52 -4.98 -14.01 -9.84
N ARG A 53 -4.29 -12.99 -9.33
CA ARG A 53 -2.87 -12.69 -9.55
C ARG A 53 -2.46 -12.59 -11.03
N GLN A 54 -3.32 -12.11 -11.93
CA GLN A 54 -2.95 -11.82 -13.32
C GLN A 54 -3.38 -10.41 -13.73
N PRO A 55 -2.55 -9.65 -14.47
CA PRO A 55 -1.24 -10.04 -15.00
C PRO A 55 -0.14 -10.11 -13.92
N GLN A 56 0.91 -10.87 -14.21
CA GLN A 56 2.12 -10.95 -13.39
C GLN A 56 3.19 -9.96 -13.92
N PRO A 57 4.12 -9.48 -13.08
CA PRO A 57 4.30 -9.85 -11.68
C PRO A 57 3.36 -9.13 -10.70
N PHE A 58 2.94 -7.90 -10.99
CA PHE A 58 2.30 -7.00 -10.01
C PHE A 58 1.01 -6.34 -10.53
N GLY A 59 0.32 -6.97 -11.48
CA GLY A 59 -0.89 -6.42 -12.08
C GLY A 59 -0.61 -5.27 -13.05
N HIS A 60 -1.62 -4.41 -13.22
CA HIS A 60 -1.56 -3.20 -14.04
C HIS A 60 -1.16 -1.99 -13.18
N MET A 61 0.14 -1.80 -12.95
CA MET A 61 0.69 -0.68 -12.16
C MET A 61 0.55 0.70 -12.86
N ASP A 62 0.26 0.71 -14.16
CA ASP A 62 -0.03 1.94 -14.87
C ASP A 62 -1.41 2.53 -14.52
N TRP A 63 -2.33 1.69 -14.01
CA TRP A 63 -3.61 2.11 -13.47
C TRP A 63 -3.43 3.07 -12.29
N ASN A 64 -4.31 4.07 -12.18
CA ASN A 64 -4.26 5.08 -11.12
C ASN A 64 -5.66 5.20 -10.50
N ALA A 65 -5.77 4.89 -9.23
CA ALA A 65 -6.99 4.96 -8.43
C ALA A 65 -7.26 6.38 -7.88
N GLU A 66 -6.30 7.29 -8.02
CA GLU A 66 -6.31 8.64 -7.44
C GLU A 66 -6.51 8.64 -5.91
N VAL A 67 -5.92 7.67 -5.21
CA VAL A 67 -5.98 7.56 -3.74
C VAL A 67 -5.50 8.85 -3.09
N ARG A 68 -6.28 9.34 -2.12
CA ARG A 68 -5.86 10.39 -1.19
C ARG A 68 -5.78 9.78 0.20
N ALA A 69 -4.56 9.73 0.74
CA ALA A 69 -4.29 9.19 2.07
C ALA A 69 -3.83 10.28 3.03
N ALA A 70 -4.10 10.09 4.32
CA ALA A 70 -3.55 10.90 5.39
C ALA A 70 -3.09 9.94 6.48
N VAL A 71 -1.86 10.11 6.95
CA VAL A 71 -1.23 9.18 7.88
C VAL A 71 -0.84 9.91 9.16
N HIS A 72 -1.05 9.22 10.28
CA HIS A 72 -0.59 9.65 11.59
C HIS A 72 0.29 8.56 12.19
N VAL A 73 1.53 8.92 12.55
CA VAL A 73 2.48 8.02 13.24
C VAL A 73 2.63 8.50 14.68
N GLU A 74 2.50 7.58 15.63
CA GLU A 74 2.79 7.82 17.04
C GLU A 74 4.27 7.50 17.31
N GLY A 75 5.13 8.48 17.01
CA GLY A 75 6.59 8.35 17.01
C GLY A 75 7.21 9.05 15.80
N THR A 76 8.33 8.52 15.29
CA THR A 76 9.01 9.04 14.09
C THR A 76 9.43 7.88 13.21
N ALA A 77 8.72 7.68 12.08
CA ALA A 77 9.07 6.63 11.14
C ALA A 77 10.53 6.75 10.67
N ASN A 78 11.17 5.59 10.47
CA ASN A 78 12.55 5.45 10.00
C ASN A 78 13.67 5.89 10.95
N ASP A 79 13.42 6.06 12.24
CA ASP A 79 14.49 6.29 13.22
C ASP A 79 14.82 5.05 14.07
N ASP A 80 15.71 5.19 15.05
CA ASP A 80 16.12 4.09 15.94
C ASP A 80 15.39 4.14 17.30
N GLU A 81 14.33 4.93 17.43
CA GLU A 81 13.48 5.02 18.61
C GLU A 81 12.25 4.11 18.45
N ALA A 82 11.65 3.70 19.57
CA ALA A 82 10.48 2.83 19.53
C ALA A 82 9.21 3.65 19.29
N ASP A 83 8.36 3.18 18.37
CA ASP A 83 7.06 3.76 18.06
C ASP A 83 5.91 3.00 18.75
N GLU A 84 4.77 3.68 18.90
CA GLU A 84 3.53 3.13 19.45
C GLU A 84 2.55 2.63 18.37
N GLY A 85 2.73 3.08 17.11
CA GLY A 85 1.98 2.60 15.94
C GLY A 85 1.71 3.68 14.90
N TYR A 86 0.82 3.40 13.96
CA TYR A 86 0.35 4.37 12.97
C TYR A 86 -1.10 4.09 12.53
N THR A 87 -1.78 5.14 12.07
CA THR A 87 -3.09 5.10 11.39
C THR A 87 -2.95 5.66 9.98
N ALA A 88 -3.55 4.99 9.00
CA ALA A 88 -3.53 5.35 7.58
C ALA A 88 -4.94 5.36 6.96
#